data_AF-A0A1B6L763-F1
#
_entry.id   AF-A0A1B6L763-F1
#
_cell.length_a   1.000
_cell.length_b   1.000
_cell.length_c   1.000
_cell.angle_alpha   90.00
_cell.angle_beta   90.00
_cell.angle_gamma   90.00
#
_symmetry.space_group_name_H-M   'P 1'
#
loop_
_entity.id
_entity.type
_entity.pdbx_description
1 polymer ?
#
loop_
_entity_poly.entity_id
_entity_poly.type
_entity_poly.pdbx_seq_one_letter_code
_entity_poly.pdbx_strand_id
1 'polypeptide(L)'
;MCLRNCVVSSNLSDCYTNELQLEEELTFKSVLLPVKGVCAMSEVPESDSSLIVATIHGSVYCFNPTITPSESSTQFMLPDQSILDSMLVQTQELGKIYKQLNQENETTKAVSAAMAANGFPDLFQLAVKVTSDNEFIVVAKLKKSGFSFSPEIWMSCVEIVGNNKRETFVKKLSKDFSFDFELMERTNYSLAIGEVVIVELVAFLEHKHPILAVVVGKIEIDPCHLMSSQTLVSSAPRNQETLGEILRDLNKETENPSHSQECKVVVNIPNHFAINSCLPTIIQDSQHRISEEDWNKISGGKKFNVQVSVLGIPTLLQLEPSSRILTISCRDVPLCYKVKESVLKRLQNSETKHIPESLVLDIQALYQSFEIESLRDKPDIQSLEEIRQKLRSTISAHLPI
;
A
#
# COMPACT_ATOMS: atom_id res chain seq x y z
N MET A 1 13.64 -48.53 -1.02
CA MET A 1 12.69 -49.69 -1.04
C MET A 1 13.51 -50.97 -0.97
N CYS A 2 13.01 -52.02 -0.30
CA CYS A 2 13.77 -53.27 -0.10
C CYS A 2 13.10 -54.40 -0.88
N LEU A 3 13.75 -54.88 -1.95
CA LEU A 3 13.27 -55.96 -2.82
C LEU A 3 14.28 -57.10 -2.79
N ARG A 4 13.91 -58.29 -2.29
CA ARG A 4 14.75 -59.53 -2.31
C ARG A 4 16.26 -59.25 -2.07
N ASN A 5 16.61 -58.67 -0.91
CA ASN A 5 17.99 -58.31 -0.48
C ASN A 5 18.68 -57.15 -1.22
N CYS A 6 17.91 -56.38 -2.00
CA CYS A 6 18.40 -55.25 -2.77
C CYS A 6 17.69 -53.94 -2.34
N VAL A 7 18.46 -52.95 -1.92
CA VAL A 7 17.96 -51.64 -1.47
C VAL A 7 18.26 -50.57 -2.52
N VAL A 8 17.22 -50.04 -3.15
CA VAL A 8 17.34 -48.91 -4.08
C VAL A 8 17.21 -47.59 -3.34
N SER A 9 18.14 -46.67 -3.60
CA SER A 9 18.22 -45.33 -3.01
C SER A 9 18.59 -44.27 -4.07
N SER A 10 18.28 -43.01 -3.78
CA SER A 10 18.72 -41.88 -4.61
C SER A 10 19.07 -40.68 -3.73
N ASN A 11 20.03 -39.89 -4.18
CA ASN A 11 20.41 -38.61 -3.59
C ASN A 11 19.91 -37.41 -4.44
N LEU A 12 18.86 -37.61 -5.25
CA LEU A 12 18.32 -36.65 -6.24
C LEU A 12 19.24 -36.35 -7.43
N SER A 13 20.50 -36.76 -7.43
CA SER A 13 21.41 -36.64 -8.58
C SER A 13 21.60 -37.99 -9.26
N ASP A 14 22.00 -38.98 -8.47
CA ASP A 14 22.31 -40.34 -8.86
C ASP A 14 21.37 -41.33 -8.15
N CYS A 15 21.18 -42.50 -8.76
CA CYS A 15 20.39 -43.59 -8.21
C CYS A 15 21.28 -44.83 -8.05
N TYR A 16 21.16 -45.50 -6.91
CA TYR A 16 22.00 -46.63 -6.54
C TYR A 16 21.14 -47.82 -6.17
N THR A 17 21.64 -49.00 -6.48
CA THR A 17 21.13 -50.26 -5.98
C THR A 17 22.17 -50.88 -5.07
N ASN A 18 21.78 -51.24 -3.84
CA ASN A 18 22.67 -51.79 -2.82
C ASN A 18 22.28 -53.23 -2.57
N GLU A 19 23.14 -54.16 -2.95
CA GLU A 19 22.94 -55.59 -2.72
C GLU A 19 23.67 -56.01 -1.45
N LEU A 20 22.95 -56.69 -0.57
CA LEU A 20 23.51 -57.25 0.66
C LEU A 20 24.21 -58.58 0.35
N GLN A 21 25.53 -58.65 0.55
CA GLN A 21 26.30 -59.88 0.41
C GLN A 21 26.63 -60.44 1.81
N LEU A 22 26.19 -61.67 2.06
CA LEU A 22 26.51 -62.43 3.27
C LEU A 22 27.68 -63.37 2.96
N GLU A 23 28.91 -62.90 3.15
CA GLU A 23 30.10 -63.74 3.33
C GLU A 23 30.46 -63.75 4.84
N GLU A 24 31.69 -64.13 5.22
CA GLU A 24 32.15 -64.16 6.62
C GLU A 24 31.97 -62.81 7.35
N GLU A 25 31.83 -61.69 6.61
CA GLU A 25 31.35 -60.39 7.08
C GLU A 25 30.24 -59.81 6.18
N LEU A 26 29.35 -58.99 6.77
CA LEU A 26 28.26 -58.30 6.08
C LEU A 26 28.81 -57.15 5.22
N THR A 27 28.80 -57.31 3.89
CA THR A 27 29.28 -56.28 2.95
C THR A 27 28.15 -55.80 2.02
N PHE A 28 28.18 -54.51 1.67
CA PHE A 28 27.23 -53.90 0.74
C PHE A 28 27.91 -53.62 -0.59
N LYS A 29 27.34 -54.15 -1.68
CA LYS A 29 27.79 -53.82 -3.03
C LYS A 29 26.83 -52.79 -3.63
N SER A 30 27.30 -51.55 -3.77
CA SER A 30 26.54 -50.47 -4.40
C SER A 30 26.84 -50.40 -5.90
N VAL A 31 25.80 -50.44 -6.73
CA VAL A 31 25.89 -50.27 -8.19
C VAL A 31 25.12 -49.01 -8.59
N LEU A 32 25.75 -48.15 -9.38
CA LEU A 32 25.12 -46.95 -9.95
C LEU A 32 24.16 -47.36 -11.08
N LEU A 33 22.92 -46.91 -11.00
CA LEU A 33 21.90 -47.12 -12.02
C LEU A 33 21.95 -46.01 -13.08
N PRO A 34 21.60 -46.29 -14.35
CA PRO A 34 21.62 -45.31 -15.43
C PRO A 34 20.40 -44.35 -15.40
N VAL A 35 19.89 -44.01 -14.21
CA VAL A 35 18.77 -43.09 -14.02
C VAL A 35 19.21 -41.97 -13.09
N LYS A 36 19.08 -40.72 -13.56
CA LYS A 36 19.45 -39.52 -12.82
C LYS A 36 18.21 -38.75 -12.37
N GLY A 37 18.36 -37.96 -11.31
CA GLY A 37 17.30 -37.05 -10.92
C GLY A 37 16.10 -37.71 -10.24
N VAL A 38 16.22 -38.93 -9.69
CA VAL A 38 15.08 -39.68 -9.14
C VAL A 38 14.54 -38.99 -7.89
N CYS A 39 13.28 -38.56 -7.93
CA CYS A 39 12.59 -37.88 -6.83
C CYS A 39 11.54 -38.76 -6.14
N ALA A 40 11.02 -39.77 -6.83
CA ALA A 40 10.09 -40.75 -6.26
C ALA A 40 10.30 -42.12 -6.88
N MET A 41 10.02 -43.18 -6.11
CA MET A 41 10.12 -44.57 -6.56
C MET A 41 9.00 -45.42 -5.94
N SER A 42 8.45 -46.36 -6.72
CA SER A 42 7.47 -47.33 -6.26
C SER A 42 7.70 -48.68 -6.93
N GLU A 43 7.42 -49.75 -6.19
CA GLU A 43 7.29 -51.10 -6.75
C GLU A 43 6.10 -51.17 -7.72
N VAL A 44 6.28 -51.91 -8.80
CA VAL A 44 5.19 -52.22 -9.74
C VAL A 44 4.36 -53.36 -9.15
N PRO A 45 3.04 -53.14 -8.93
CA PRO A 45 2.15 -54.20 -8.46
C PRO A 45 2.22 -55.43 -9.35
N GLU A 46 2.17 -56.63 -8.76
CA GLU A 46 2.19 -57.91 -9.48
C GLU A 46 3.47 -58.21 -10.27
N SER A 47 4.53 -57.41 -10.11
CA SER A 47 5.85 -57.69 -10.69
C SER A 47 6.79 -58.34 -9.66
N ASP A 48 7.65 -59.26 -10.12
CA ASP A 48 8.59 -59.98 -9.24
C ASP A 48 9.75 -59.12 -8.71
N SER A 49 10.06 -57.99 -9.38
CA SER A 49 11.15 -57.09 -9.00
C SER A 49 11.22 -55.78 -9.80
N SER A 50 10.16 -55.33 -10.46
CA SER A 50 10.19 -54.08 -11.24
C SER A 50 9.91 -52.85 -10.39
N LEU A 51 10.62 -51.76 -10.69
CA LEU A 51 10.47 -50.46 -10.04
C LEU A 51 10.07 -49.41 -11.08
N ILE A 52 9.09 -48.59 -10.72
CA ILE A 52 8.80 -47.32 -11.38
C ILE A 52 9.54 -46.22 -10.63
N VAL A 53 10.27 -45.39 -11.38
CA VAL A 53 10.94 -44.20 -10.84
C VAL A 53 10.52 -42.96 -11.62
N ALA A 54 10.23 -41.89 -10.88
CA ALA A 54 9.94 -40.57 -11.43
C ALA A 54 11.13 -39.63 -11.18
N THR A 55 11.45 -38.81 -12.17
CA THR A 55 12.56 -37.85 -12.08
C THR A 55 12.09 -36.41 -11.91
N ILE A 56 12.97 -35.55 -11.39
CA ILE A 56 12.76 -34.09 -11.27
C ILE A 56 12.47 -33.40 -12.62
N HIS A 57 12.83 -34.05 -13.74
CA HIS A 57 12.60 -33.54 -15.09
C HIS A 57 11.27 -34.05 -15.69
N GLY A 58 10.45 -34.77 -14.92
CA GLY A 58 9.14 -35.26 -15.34
C GLY A 58 9.18 -36.55 -16.19
N SER A 59 10.33 -37.21 -16.27
CA SER A 59 10.45 -38.51 -16.95
C SER A 59 10.12 -39.66 -15.99
N VAL A 60 9.46 -40.69 -16.50
CA VAL A 60 9.14 -41.91 -15.75
C VAL A 60 9.86 -43.09 -16.41
N TYR A 61 10.61 -43.85 -15.61
CA TYR A 61 11.29 -45.07 -16.04
C TYR A 61 10.73 -46.27 -15.30
N CYS A 62 10.65 -47.41 -15.97
CA CYS A 62 10.37 -48.69 -15.34
C CYS A 62 11.56 -49.62 -15.63
N PHE A 63 12.17 -50.16 -14.57
CA PHE A 63 13.32 -51.05 -14.72
C PHE A 63 13.34 -52.11 -13.60
N ASN A 64 14.07 -53.19 -13.85
CA ASN A 64 14.24 -54.26 -12.89
C ASN A 64 15.72 -54.32 -12.45
N PRO A 65 16.05 -53.98 -11.18
CA PRO A 65 17.42 -53.94 -10.68
C PRO A 65 18.06 -55.34 -10.54
N THR A 66 17.27 -56.42 -10.61
CA THR A 66 17.74 -57.80 -10.42
C THR A 66 18.16 -58.51 -11.70
N ILE A 67 17.88 -57.93 -12.87
CA ILE A 67 18.23 -58.50 -14.17
C ILE A 67 19.62 -57.98 -14.58
N THR A 68 20.62 -58.86 -14.62
CA THR A 68 21.89 -58.56 -15.29
C THR A 68 21.62 -58.24 -16.76
N PRO A 69 22.25 -57.22 -17.35
CA PRO A 69 21.98 -56.84 -18.73
C PRO A 69 22.38 -57.97 -19.68
N SER A 70 21.43 -58.82 -20.05
CA SER A 70 21.58 -59.79 -21.12
C SER A 70 21.48 -59.05 -22.46
N GLU A 71 22.42 -59.29 -23.37
CA GLU A 71 22.42 -58.75 -24.75
C GLU A 71 21.17 -59.12 -25.56
N SER A 72 20.30 -60.00 -25.06
CA SER A 72 18.95 -60.19 -25.60
C SER A 72 17.95 -59.27 -24.90
N SER A 73 17.64 -58.15 -25.56
CA SER A 73 16.55 -57.24 -25.19
C SER A 73 15.24 -58.02 -25.02
N THR A 74 14.81 -58.23 -23.78
CA THR A 74 13.39 -58.47 -23.52
C THR A 74 12.68 -57.15 -23.86
N GLN A 75 11.86 -57.22 -24.89
CA GLN A 75 11.13 -56.08 -25.43
C GLN A 75 10.31 -55.47 -24.28
N PHE A 76 10.71 -54.27 -23.85
CA PHE A 76 9.95 -53.50 -22.86
C PHE A 76 8.54 -53.30 -23.42
N MET A 77 7.56 -53.98 -22.83
CA MET A 77 6.17 -53.72 -23.15
C MET A 77 5.76 -52.48 -22.37
N LEU A 78 5.38 -51.43 -23.11
CA LEU A 78 4.75 -50.26 -22.52
C LEU A 78 3.55 -50.75 -21.70
N PRO A 79 3.33 -50.24 -20.47
CA PRO A 79 2.08 -50.49 -19.76
C PRO A 79 0.90 -50.06 -20.63
N ASP A 80 -0.25 -50.71 -20.43
CA ASP A 80 -1.46 -50.44 -21.22
C ASP A 80 -1.73 -48.94 -21.30
N GLN A 81 -2.07 -48.48 -22.50
CA GLN A 81 -2.33 -47.07 -22.80
C GLN A 81 -3.30 -46.42 -21.79
N SER A 82 -4.27 -47.21 -21.28
CA SER A 82 -5.22 -46.79 -20.25
C SER A 82 -4.58 -46.33 -18.93
N ILE A 83 -3.46 -46.93 -18.52
CA ILE A 83 -2.73 -46.56 -17.30
C ILE A 83 -2.01 -45.23 -17.50
N LEU A 84 -1.35 -45.06 -18.65
CA LEU A 84 -0.67 -43.81 -19.01
C LEU A 84 -1.67 -42.66 -19.17
N ASP A 85 -2.81 -42.92 -19.81
CA ASP A 85 -3.89 -41.94 -19.94
C ASP A 85 -4.46 -41.57 -18.56
N SER A 86 -4.61 -42.53 -17.65
CA SER A 86 -5.07 -42.29 -16.27
C SER A 86 -4.07 -41.44 -15.48
N MET A 87 -2.77 -41.72 -15.59
CA MET A 87 -1.72 -40.91 -14.96
C MET A 87 -1.68 -39.48 -15.50
N LEU A 88 -1.89 -39.30 -16.81
CA LEU A 88 -1.97 -37.99 -17.44
C LEU A 88 -3.16 -37.19 -16.91
N VAL A 89 -4.34 -37.82 -16.82
CA VAL A 89 -5.56 -37.20 -16.27
C VAL A 89 -5.34 -36.79 -14.81
N GLN A 90 -4.81 -37.69 -13.97
CA GLN A 90 -4.53 -37.38 -12.56
C GLN A 90 -3.53 -36.24 -12.40
N THR A 91 -2.50 -36.17 -13.25
CA THR A 91 -1.52 -35.07 -13.23
C THR A 91 -2.18 -33.73 -13.60
N GLN A 92 -3.09 -33.73 -14.57
CA GLN A 92 -3.87 -32.54 -14.92
C GLN A 92 -4.81 -32.11 -13.79
N GLU A 93 -5.43 -33.06 -13.09
CA GLU A 93 -6.28 -32.79 -11.92
C GLU A 93 -5.48 -32.23 -10.74
N LEU A 94 -4.33 -32.82 -10.41
CA LEU A 94 -3.39 -32.27 -9.42
C LEU A 94 -2.97 -30.84 -9.77
N GLY A 95 -2.69 -30.56 -11.05
CA GLY A 95 -2.41 -29.21 -11.52
C GLY A 95 -3.57 -28.24 -11.32
N LYS A 96 -4.82 -28.69 -11.46
CA LYS A 96 -6.03 -27.88 -11.17
C LYS A 96 -6.17 -27.62 -9.67
N ILE A 97 -6.01 -28.66 -8.85
CA ILE A 97 -6.09 -28.55 -7.38
C ILE A 97 -5.03 -27.59 -6.85
N TYR A 98 -3.79 -27.69 -7.33
CA TYR A 98 -2.71 -26.78 -6.93
C TYR A 98 -3.05 -25.32 -7.27
N LYS A 99 -3.63 -25.07 -8.45
CA LYS A 99 -4.08 -23.72 -8.83
C LYS A 99 -5.19 -23.20 -7.90
N GLN A 100 -6.18 -24.04 -7.58
CA GLN A 100 -7.27 -23.69 -6.67
C GLN A 100 -6.74 -23.39 -5.26
N LEU A 101 -5.87 -24.25 -4.73
CA LEU A 101 -5.25 -24.04 -3.42
C LEU A 101 -4.46 -22.72 -3.35
N ASN A 102 -3.71 -22.40 -4.42
CA ASN A 102 -2.98 -21.15 -4.48
C ASN A 102 -3.93 -19.93 -4.50
N GLN A 103 -5.03 -19.99 -5.26
CA GLN A 103 -6.05 -18.93 -5.28
C GLN A 103 -6.72 -18.73 -3.91
N GLU A 104 -7.03 -19.82 -3.21
CA GLU A 104 -7.62 -19.78 -1.87
C GLU A 104 -6.65 -19.18 -0.84
N ASN A 105 -5.35 -19.49 -0.95
CA ASN A 105 -4.32 -18.90 -0.10
C ASN A 105 -4.19 -17.39 -0.33
N GLU A 106 -4.16 -16.94 -1.60
CA GLU A 106 -4.14 -15.51 -1.91
C GLU A 106 -5.40 -14.78 -1.42
N THR A 107 -6.56 -15.43 -1.51
CA THR A 107 -7.83 -14.90 -0.96
C THR A 107 -7.75 -14.75 0.55
N THR A 108 -7.25 -15.77 1.25
CA THR A 108 -7.07 -15.75 2.70
C THR A 108 -6.12 -14.64 3.14
N LYS A 109 -5.00 -14.44 2.42
CA LYS A 109 -4.07 -13.33 2.67
C LYS A 109 -4.74 -11.97 2.46
N ALA A 110 -5.50 -11.81 1.38
CA ALA A 110 -6.21 -10.57 1.08
C ALA A 110 -7.23 -10.21 2.16
N VAL A 111 -8.05 -11.19 2.59
CA VAL A 111 -9.02 -11.04 3.68
C VAL A 111 -8.31 -10.65 4.98
N SER A 112 -7.24 -11.37 5.33
CA SER A 112 -6.47 -11.11 6.55
C SER A 112 -5.89 -9.69 6.57
N ALA A 113 -5.27 -9.26 5.46
CA ALA A 113 -4.74 -7.90 5.32
C ALA A 113 -5.84 -6.84 5.39
N ALA A 114 -7.00 -7.07 4.76
CA ALA A 114 -8.15 -6.16 4.82
C ALA A 114 -8.70 -6.02 6.24
N MET A 115 -8.92 -7.14 6.92
CA MET A 115 -9.40 -7.17 8.30
C MET A 115 -8.44 -6.48 9.25
N ALA A 116 -7.14 -6.73 9.10
CA ALA A 116 -6.13 -6.07 9.90
C ALA A 116 -6.12 -4.56 9.62
N ALA A 117 -6.11 -4.13 8.36
CA ALA A 117 -6.13 -2.71 8.00
C ALA A 117 -7.36 -1.97 8.56
N ASN A 118 -8.54 -2.57 8.48
CA ASN A 118 -9.77 -2.01 9.05
C ASN A 118 -9.73 -1.89 10.59
N GLY A 119 -8.94 -2.73 11.26
CA GLY A 119 -8.69 -2.65 12.70
C GLY A 119 -7.76 -1.50 13.13
N PHE A 120 -7.07 -0.85 12.18
CA PHE A 120 -6.14 0.25 12.43
C PHE A 120 -6.62 1.55 11.77
N PRO A 121 -7.49 2.34 12.44
CA PRO A 121 -8.15 3.51 11.84
C PRO A 121 -7.20 4.60 11.30
N ASP A 122 -5.91 4.55 11.67
CA ASP A 122 -4.87 5.50 11.25
C ASP A 122 -3.72 4.87 10.47
N LEU A 123 -3.90 3.68 9.90
CA LEU A 123 -2.83 2.93 9.24
C LEU A 123 -2.17 3.69 8.09
N PHE A 124 -2.95 4.50 7.37
CA PHE A 124 -2.51 5.22 6.18
C PHE A 124 -2.40 6.72 6.43
N GLN A 125 -1.48 7.35 5.72
CA GLN A 125 -1.42 8.78 5.52
C GLN A 125 -1.70 9.06 4.04
N LEU A 126 -2.71 9.88 3.79
CA LEU A 126 -3.11 10.26 2.43
C LEU A 126 -2.77 11.73 2.19
N ALA A 127 -2.34 12.05 0.97
CA ALA A 127 -2.14 13.40 0.48
C ALA A 127 -2.56 13.50 -1.00
N VAL A 128 -3.09 14.67 -1.41
CA VAL A 128 -3.38 14.98 -2.81
C VAL A 128 -2.50 16.14 -3.25
N LYS A 129 -1.80 15.95 -4.37
CA LYS A 129 -0.92 16.95 -4.99
C LYS A 129 -1.44 17.31 -6.36
N VAL A 130 -1.99 18.52 -6.51
CA VAL A 130 -2.46 19.01 -7.82
C VAL A 130 -1.25 19.47 -8.64
N THR A 131 -0.95 18.82 -9.76
CA THR A 131 0.26 19.13 -10.55
C THR A 131 -0.01 20.17 -11.62
N SER A 132 -1.17 20.09 -12.26
CA SER A 132 -1.66 21.06 -13.25
C SER A 132 -3.17 21.21 -13.14
N ASP A 133 -3.76 22.09 -13.95
CA ASP A 133 -5.20 22.35 -13.90
C ASP A 133 -6.06 21.12 -14.25
N ASN A 134 -5.47 20.13 -14.93
CA ASN A 134 -6.14 18.90 -15.38
C ASN A 134 -5.46 17.63 -14.88
N GLU A 135 -4.58 17.73 -13.89
CA GLU A 135 -3.84 16.58 -13.38
C GLU A 135 -3.56 16.71 -11.88
N PHE A 136 -3.74 15.60 -11.17
CA PHE A 136 -3.32 15.48 -9.80
C PHE A 136 -2.69 14.12 -9.52
N ILE A 137 -1.93 14.06 -8.43
CA ILE A 137 -1.30 12.86 -7.92
C ILE A 137 -1.82 12.61 -6.50
N VAL A 138 -2.36 11.43 -6.27
CA VAL A 138 -2.60 10.92 -4.93
C VAL A 138 -1.33 10.25 -4.43
N VAL A 139 -0.91 10.58 -3.22
CA VAL A 139 0.16 9.90 -2.49
C VAL A 139 -0.42 9.28 -1.24
N ALA A 140 -0.33 7.95 -1.09
CA ALA A 140 -0.65 7.26 0.15
C ALA A 140 0.59 6.57 0.72
N LYS A 141 0.79 6.70 2.03
CA LYS A 141 1.89 6.08 2.77
C LYS A 141 1.36 5.26 3.94
N LEU A 142 2.02 4.15 4.22
CA LEU A 142 1.78 3.38 5.44
C LEU A 142 2.51 4.03 6.61
N LYS A 143 1.81 4.26 7.73
CA LYS A 143 2.41 4.85 8.95
C LYS A 143 3.20 3.82 9.77
N LYS A 144 2.97 2.52 9.55
CA LYS A 144 3.60 1.42 10.28
C LYS A 144 4.04 0.30 9.35
N SER A 145 5.16 -0.34 9.68
CA SER A 145 5.64 -1.55 9.05
C SER A 145 4.79 -2.76 9.44
N GLY A 146 4.87 -3.85 8.66
CA GLY A 146 4.13 -5.10 8.89
C GLY A 146 2.94 -5.32 7.95
N PHE A 147 2.61 -4.35 7.10
CA PHE A 147 1.60 -4.49 6.04
C PHE A 147 2.26 -4.39 4.66
N SER A 148 1.86 -5.26 3.75
CA SER A 148 2.24 -5.21 2.35
C SER A 148 1.04 -5.60 1.48
N PHE A 149 0.82 -4.84 0.42
CA PHE A 149 -0.24 -5.06 -0.56
C PHE A 149 0.41 -5.36 -1.91
N SER A 150 0.43 -6.64 -2.28
CA SER A 150 1.05 -7.11 -3.53
C SER A 150 0.25 -6.69 -4.78
N PRO A 151 0.93 -6.32 -5.88
CA PRO A 151 0.29 -5.97 -7.15
C PRO A 151 -0.39 -7.16 -7.83
N GLU A 152 -0.14 -8.39 -7.40
CA GLU A 152 -0.83 -9.57 -7.94
C GLU A 152 -2.30 -9.64 -7.50
N ILE A 153 -2.60 -9.11 -6.31
CA ILE A 153 -3.92 -9.18 -5.68
C ILE A 153 -4.61 -7.82 -5.72
N TRP A 154 -3.86 -6.76 -5.39
CA TRP A 154 -4.40 -5.45 -5.08
C TRP A 154 -4.30 -4.50 -6.26
N MET A 155 -5.34 -3.69 -6.40
CA MET A 155 -5.43 -2.54 -7.29
C MET A 155 -5.70 -1.29 -6.48
N SER A 156 -5.18 -0.16 -6.92
CA SER A 156 -5.57 1.14 -6.42
C SER A 156 -6.85 1.59 -7.11
N CYS A 157 -7.79 2.10 -6.32
CA CYS A 157 -9.01 2.73 -6.79
C CYS A 157 -9.02 4.17 -6.26
N VAL A 158 -9.08 5.14 -7.17
CA VAL A 158 -9.24 6.56 -6.85
C VAL A 158 -10.62 6.97 -7.33
N GLU A 159 -11.50 7.30 -6.40
CA GLU A 159 -12.84 7.81 -6.68
C GLU A 159 -12.91 9.30 -6.37
N ILE A 160 -13.45 10.08 -7.29
CA ILE A 160 -13.68 11.52 -7.14
C ILE A 160 -15.17 11.73 -7.06
N VAL A 161 -15.65 12.29 -5.95
CA VAL A 161 -17.06 12.54 -5.68
C VAL A 161 -17.30 14.03 -5.54
N GLY A 162 -18.05 14.61 -6.47
CA GLY A 162 -18.55 15.98 -6.41
C GLY A 162 -20.08 16.02 -6.39
N ASN A 163 -20.65 17.23 -6.27
CA ASN A 163 -22.11 17.40 -6.13
C ASN A 163 -22.96 16.69 -7.20
N ASN A 164 -22.46 16.61 -8.45
CA ASN A 164 -23.17 16.00 -9.58
C ASN A 164 -22.27 15.08 -10.43
N LYS A 165 -21.09 14.71 -9.92
CA LYS A 165 -20.09 13.95 -10.68
C LYS A 165 -19.45 12.89 -9.80
N ARG A 166 -19.29 11.70 -10.36
CA ARG A 166 -18.55 10.60 -9.77
C ARG A 166 -17.65 10.03 -10.85
N GLU A 167 -16.34 10.09 -10.64
CA GLU A 167 -15.36 9.47 -11.52
C GLU A 167 -14.54 8.45 -10.75
N THR A 168 -14.23 7.32 -11.38
CA THR A 168 -13.54 6.21 -10.76
C THR A 168 -12.39 5.77 -11.65
N PHE A 169 -11.19 5.76 -11.08
CA PHE A 169 -9.96 5.34 -11.73
C PHE A 169 -9.41 4.13 -11.01
N VAL A 170 -9.39 2.98 -11.68
CA VAL A 170 -8.84 1.74 -11.13
C VAL A 170 -7.56 1.40 -11.87
N LYS A 171 -6.50 1.09 -11.12
CA LYS A 171 -5.20 0.77 -11.69
C LYS A 171 -4.52 -0.35 -10.92
N LYS A 172 -3.81 -1.21 -11.65
CA LYS A 172 -2.95 -2.22 -11.04
C LYS A 172 -1.75 -1.53 -10.37
N LEU A 173 -1.40 -1.98 -9.17
CA LEU A 173 -0.20 -1.53 -8.49
C LEU A 173 1.04 -1.90 -9.33
N SER A 174 2.02 -1.00 -9.40
CA SER A 174 3.27 -1.25 -10.14
C SER A 174 4.30 -2.06 -9.35
N LYS A 175 4.18 -2.03 -8.02
CA LYS A 175 5.02 -2.71 -7.03
C LYS A 175 4.22 -2.90 -5.75
N ASP A 176 4.77 -3.65 -4.82
CA ASP A 176 4.20 -3.80 -3.48
C ASP A 176 4.01 -2.43 -2.82
N PHE A 177 2.80 -2.16 -2.35
CA PHE A 177 2.53 -1.02 -1.48
C PHE A 177 2.80 -1.44 -0.05
N SER A 178 3.83 -0.84 0.56
CA SER A 178 4.32 -1.21 1.89
C SER A 178 4.84 0.04 2.62
N PHE A 179 5.38 -0.13 3.83
CA PHE A 179 5.97 0.98 4.57
C PHE A 179 7.10 1.69 3.82
N ASP A 180 7.92 0.93 3.09
CA ASP A 180 9.07 1.47 2.34
C ASP A 180 8.67 2.04 0.97
N PHE A 181 7.46 1.73 0.50
CA PHE A 181 7.01 2.09 -0.85
C PHE A 181 5.64 2.74 -0.83
N GLU A 182 5.62 4.02 -1.18
CA GLU A 182 4.40 4.82 -1.28
C GLU A 182 3.57 4.43 -2.50
N LEU A 183 2.25 4.47 -2.34
CA LEU A 183 1.30 4.43 -3.44
C LEU A 183 1.25 5.81 -4.07
N MET A 184 1.56 5.90 -5.37
CA MET A 184 1.47 7.14 -6.14
C MET A 184 0.58 6.93 -7.36
N GLU A 185 -0.60 7.56 -7.36
CA GLU A 185 -1.52 7.48 -8.48
C GLU A 185 -1.72 8.83 -9.15
N ARG A 186 -1.35 8.88 -10.43
CA ARG A 186 -1.50 10.05 -11.29
C ARG A 186 -2.82 9.94 -12.06
N THR A 187 -3.65 10.96 -11.94
CA THR A 187 -4.98 11.02 -12.55
C THR A 187 -5.08 12.29 -13.39
N ASN A 188 -5.55 12.12 -14.64
CA ASN A 188 -5.86 13.22 -15.55
C ASN A 188 -7.30 13.68 -15.31
N TYR A 189 -7.48 14.56 -14.33
CA TYR A 189 -8.77 15.16 -13.99
C TYR A 189 -8.58 16.54 -13.37
N SER A 190 -9.52 17.45 -13.66
CA SER A 190 -9.53 18.81 -13.12
C SER A 190 -10.32 18.86 -11.82
N LEU A 191 -9.60 18.89 -10.68
CA LEU A 191 -10.22 18.93 -9.36
C LEU A 191 -10.87 20.29 -9.08
N ALA A 192 -12.07 20.25 -8.50
CA ALA A 192 -12.80 21.42 -8.05
C ALA A 192 -12.87 21.49 -6.51
N ILE A 193 -13.04 22.71 -5.98
CA ILE A 193 -13.24 22.92 -4.54
C ILE A 193 -14.53 22.25 -4.09
N GLY A 194 -14.44 21.45 -3.01
CA GLY A 194 -15.55 20.71 -2.42
C GLY A 194 -15.71 19.29 -2.97
N GLU A 195 -14.92 18.89 -3.96
CA GLU A 195 -14.86 17.47 -4.37
C GLU A 195 -14.12 16.65 -3.32
N VAL A 196 -14.51 15.39 -3.15
CA VAL A 196 -13.89 14.44 -2.23
C VAL A 196 -13.16 13.39 -3.04
N VAL A 197 -11.85 13.27 -2.82
CA VAL A 197 -11.02 12.20 -3.36
C VAL A 197 -10.99 11.07 -2.34
N ILE A 198 -11.54 9.92 -2.70
CA ILE A 198 -11.55 8.69 -1.91
C ILE A 198 -10.55 7.74 -2.54
N VAL A 199 -9.71 7.12 -1.71
CA VAL A 199 -8.72 6.16 -2.17
C VAL A 199 -8.94 4.85 -1.46
N GLU A 200 -9.00 3.78 -2.24
CA GLU A 200 -9.23 2.44 -1.78
C GLU A 200 -8.22 1.48 -2.42
N LEU A 201 -7.88 0.44 -1.68
CA LEU A 201 -7.21 -0.74 -2.22
C LEU A 201 -8.28 -1.81 -2.43
N VAL A 202 -8.39 -2.29 -3.66
CA VAL A 202 -9.41 -3.26 -4.06
C VAL A 202 -8.72 -4.57 -4.46
N ALA A 203 -9.11 -5.66 -3.83
CA ALA A 203 -8.58 -6.99 -4.14
C ALA A 203 -9.42 -7.65 -5.25
N PHE A 204 -8.76 -8.13 -6.30
CA PHE A 204 -9.36 -8.83 -7.44
C PHE A 204 -8.79 -10.25 -7.53
N LEU A 205 -9.47 -11.24 -6.94
CA LEU A 205 -8.94 -12.62 -6.86
C LEU A 205 -9.60 -13.57 -7.88
N GLU A 206 -10.87 -13.35 -8.25
CA GLU A 206 -11.57 -14.18 -9.25
C GLU A 206 -12.25 -13.33 -10.33
N HIS A 207 -12.08 -13.73 -11.59
CA HIS A 207 -12.81 -13.20 -12.76
C HIS A 207 -12.82 -11.67 -12.93
N LYS A 208 -11.88 -10.95 -12.29
CA LYS A 208 -11.86 -9.48 -12.20
C LYS A 208 -13.09 -8.88 -11.49
N HIS A 209 -13.74 -9.64 -10.61
CA HIS A 209 -14.73 -9.09 -9.69
C HIS A 209 -14.05 -8.62 -8.39
N PRO A 210 -14.36 -7.41 -7.90
CA PRO A 210 -13.80 -6.91 -6.65
C PRO A 210 -14.39 -7.71 -5.49
N ILE A 211 -13.52 -8.30 -4.68
CA ILE A 211 -13.93 -9.16 -3.56
C ILE A 211 -13.87 -8.39 -2.23
N LEU A 212 -12.89 -7.51 -2.09
CA LEU A 212 -12.66 -6.71 -0.88
C LEU A 212 -12.18 -5.31 -1.24
N ALA A 213 -12.60 -4.32 -0.46
CA ALA A 213 -12.10 -2.95 -0.52
C ALA A 213 -11.61 -2.50 0.86
N VAL A 214 -10.43 -1.89 0.90
CA VAL A 214 -9.85 -1.26 2.09
C VAL A 214 -9.76 0.23 1.80
N VAL A 215 -10.47 1.03 2.60
CA VAL A 215 -10.42 2.48 2.47
C VAL A 215 -9.07 2.97 3.02
N VAL A 216 -8.23 3.48 2.12
CA VAL A 216 -6.94 4.09 2.47
C VAL A 216 -7.18 5.45 3.11
N GLY A 217 -8.14 6.21 2.58
CA GLY A 217 -8.54 7.48 3.16
C GLY A 217 -9.42 8.30 2.23
N LYS A 218 -9.81 9.48 2.72
CA LYS A 218 -10.55 10.48 1.96
C LYS A 218 -10.01 11.87 2.21
N ILE A 219 -9.94 12.69 1.17
CA ILE A 219 -9.53 14.10 1.26
C ILE A 219 -10.59 14.95 0.56
N GLU A 220 -11.12 15.93 1.28
CA GLU A 220 -11.95 16.98 0.68
C GLU A 220 -11.04 18.06 0.10
N ILE A 221 -11.17 18.32 -1.20
CA ILE A 221 -10.39 19.31 -1.92
C ILE A 221 -10.86 20.70 -1.53
N ASP A 222 -9.89 21.52 -1.18
CA ASP A 222 -10.12 22.89 -0.75
C ASP A 222 -9.12 23.85 -1.42
N PRO A 223 -9.34 25.17 -1.34
CA PRO A 223 -8.49 26.16 -2.01
C PRO A 223 -6.98 26.00 -1.81
N CYS A 224 -6.53 25.52 -0.64
CA CYS A 224 -5.11 25.35 -0.33
C CYS A 224 -4.45 24.22 -1.13
N HIS A 225 -5.21 23.19 -1.54
CA HIS A 225 -4.72 22.15 -2.46
C HIS A 225 -4.53 22.66 -3.89
N LEU A 226 -5.17 23.78 -4.24
CA LEU A 226 -5.21 24.35 -5.59
C LEU A 226 -4.31 25.56 -5.78
N MET A 227 -3.59 25.98 -4.73
CA MET A 227 -2.65 27.10 -4.79
C MET A 227 -1.48 26.76 -5.74
N SER A 228 -1.09 27.70 -6.59
CA SER A 228 0.19 27.66 -7.31
C SER A 228 0.99 28.92 -7.03
N SER A 229 2.31 28.80 -7.01
CA SER A 229 3.16 29.99 -7.05
C SER A 229 2.92 30.74 -8.35
N GLN A 230 2.67 32.04 -8.27
CA GLN A 230 2.86 32.91 -9.43
C GLN A 230 4.35 33.23 -9.55
N THR A 231 5.12 32.32 -10.12
CA THR A 231 6.30 32.76 -10.88
C THR A 231 5.73 33.23 -12.22
N LEU A 232 5.79 34.54 -12.49
CA LEU A 232 5.48 35.10 -13.81
C LEU A 232 6.20 34.30 -14.89
N VAL A 233 5.51 33.36 -15.54
CA VAL A 233 6.00 32.74 -16.77
C VAL A 233 5.76 33.75 -17.88
N SER A 234 6.70 34.70 -18.05
CA SER A 234 7.25 35.10 -19.35
C SER A 234 8.23 36.28 -19.22
N SER A 235 9.50 35.99 -19.53
CA SER A 235 10.56 36.86 -20.07
C SER A 235 11.07 38.11 -19.32
N ALA A 236 12.38 38.06 -19.04
CA ALA A 236 13.35 39.12 -18.78
C ALA A 236 13.42 39.73 -17.36
N PRO A 237 14.65 39.94 -16.81
CA PRO A 237 14.83 40.56 -15.52
C PRO A 237 14.63 42.07 -15.67
N ARG A 238 13.59 42.61 -15.05
CA ARG A 238 13.51 44.05 -14.78
C ARG A 238 13.36 44.27 -13.29
N ASN A 239 14.19 45.21 -12.83
CA ASN A 239 14.39 45.60 -11.45
C ASN A 239 13.07 46.03 -10.81
N GLN A 240 12.95 45.75 -9.51
CA GLN A 240 12.07 46.37 -8.50
C GLN A 240 11.00 47.31 -9.08
N GLU A 241 9.90 46.74 -9.57
CA GLU A 241 8.67 47.48 -9.84
C GLU A 241 7.63 47.07 -8.79
N THR A 242 7.13 48.08 -8.07
CA THR A 242 6.06 47.92 -7.09
C THR A 242 4.78 47.47 -7.76
N LEU A 243 4.00 46.61 -7.08
CA LEU A 243 2.77 45.95 -7.54
C LEU A 243 1.73 46.88 -8.22
N GLY A 244 1.80 48.20 -8.00
CA GLY A 244 0.96 49.21 -8.64
C GLY A 244 1.33 49.56 -10.09
N GLU A 245 2.54 49.24 -10.55
CA GLU A 245 3.03 49.56 -11.90
C GLU A 245 2.74 48.43 -12.89
N ILE A 246 2.95 47.17 -12.48
CA ILE A 246 2.64 45.96 -13.28
C ILE A 246 1.13 45.91 -13.65
N LEU A 247 0.26 46.41 -12.77
CA LEU A 247 -1.19 46.46 -13.02
C LEU A 247 -1.63 47.64 -13.92
N ARG A 248 -0.83 48.70 -14.06
CA ARG A 248 -1.15 49.81 -14.97
C ARG A 248 -0.87 49.45 -16.42
N ASP A 249 0.17 48.67 -16.68
CA ASP A 249 0.54 48.33 -18.05
C ASP A 249 -0.36 47.22 -18.65
N LEU A 250 -0.97 46.36 -17.82
CA LEU A 250 -2.05 45.45 -18.25
C LEU A 250 -3.37 46.17 -18.59
N ASN A 251 -3.60 47.37 -18.04
CA ASN A 251 -4.84 48.13 -18.24
C ASN A 251 -4.79 49.09 -19.44
N LYS A 252 -3.72 49.10 -20.25
CA LYS A 252 -3.63 49.96 -21.44
C LYS A 252 -4.22 49.35 -22.72
N GLU A 253 -4.57 48.06 -22.73
CA GLU A 253 -5.14 47.41 -23.92
C GLU A 253 -6.65 47.08 -23.80
N THR A 254 -7.34 47.57 -22.77
CA THR A 254 -8.80 47.41 -22.70
C THR A 254 -9.42 48.60 -21.97
N GLU A 255 -9.86 49.59 -22.73
CA GLU A 255 -10.67 50.68 -22.21
C GLU A 255 -12.06 50.15 -21.80
N ASN A 256 -12.39 50.42 -20.52
CA ASN A 256 -13.60 50.11 -19.71
C ASN A 256 -13.73 48.67 -19.18
N PRO A 257 -14.20 48.42 -17.93
CA PRO A 257 -15.07 49.26 -17.07
C PRO A 257 -14.74 49.29 -15.54
N SER A 258 -15.42 50.18 -14.80
CA SER A 258 -15.81 50.13 -13.36
C SER A 258 -14.93 49.38 -12.32
N HIS A 259 -14.45 50.12 -11.33
CA HIS A 259 -13.78 49.69 -10.07
C HIS A 259 -14.08 48.25 -9.61
N SER A 260 -13.15 47.31 -9.84
CA SER A 260 -13.13 46.02 -9.15
C SER A 260 -12.43 46.19 -7.80
N GLN A 261 -13.23 46.38 -6.75
CA GLN A 261 -12.75 46.55 -5.39
C GLN A 261 -12.16 45.23 -4.87
N GLU A 262 -10.87 45.24 -4.52
CA GLU A 262 -10.17 44.07 -3.98
C GLU A 262 -10.76 43.69 -2.61
N CYS A 263 -11.15 42.42 -2.44
CA CYS A 263 -11.65 41.90 -1.18
C CYS A 263 -10.49 41.56 -0.26
N LYS A 264 -10.57 41.99 1.01
CA LYS A 264 -9.57 41.69 2.03
C LYS A 264 -10.26 41.03 3.21
N VAL A 265 -9.76 39.86 3.59
CA VAL A 265 -10.28 39.07 4.71
C VAL A 265 -9.15 38.78 5.68
N VAL A 266 -9.44 38.93 6.97
CA VAL A 266 -8.47 38.81 8.05
C VAL A 266 -8.70 37.51 8.82
N VAL A 267 -7.61 36.80 9.14
CA VAL A 267 -7.58 35.60 9.97
C VAL A 267 -6.62 35.84 11.14
N ASN A 268 -7.13 35.66 12.35
CA ASN A 268 -6.31 35.72 13.56
C ASN A 268 -5.64 34.35 13.78
N ILE A 269 -4.32 34.36 13.97
CA ILE A 269 -3.54 33.13 14.18
C ILE A 269 -3.63 32.76 15.67
N PRO A 270 -4.09 31.53 16.01
CA PRO A 270 -4.17 31.10 17.40
C PRO A 270 -2.84 31.23 18.14
N ASN A 271 -2.87 31.56 19.43
CA ASN A 271 -1.67 31.78 20.23
C ASN A 271 -0.80 30.52 20.38
N HIS A 272 -1.41 29.34 20.35
CA HIS A 272 -0.72 28.05 20.43
C HIS A 272 0.04 27.70 19.14
N PHE A 273 -0.28 28.35 18.02
CA PHE A 273 0.30 28.05 16.72
C PHE A 273 1.57 28.90 16.48
N ALA A 274 2.68 28.29 16.05
CA ALA A 274 3.90 29.06 15.79
C ALA A 274 3.73 29.95 14.55
N ILE A 275 4.03 31.24 14.65
CA ILE A 275 3.72 32.18 13.56
C ILE A 275 4.50 31.88 12.28
N ASN A 276 5.76 31.44 12.44
CA ASN A 276 6.64 31.09 11.33
C ASN A 276 6.21 29.80 10.61
N SER A 277 5.39 28.94 11.24
CA SER A 277 4.84 27.76 10.57
C SER A 277 3.51 28.05 9.86
N CYS A 278 2.93 29.25 9.99
CA CYS A 278 1.60 29.55 9.46
C CYS A 278 1.54 29.43 7.94
N LEU A 279 2.41 30.15 7.23
CA LEU A 279 2.47 30.07 5.77
C LEU A 279 2.85 28.65 5.32
N PRO A 280 3.93 28.02 5.83
CA PRO A 280 4.26 26.64 5.47
C PRO A 280 3.10 25.66 5.59
N THR A 281 2.33 25.70 6.67
CA THR A 281 1.16 24.83 6.88
C THR A 281 0.04 25.10 5.88
N ILE A 282 -0.20 26.36 5.49
CA ILE A 282 -1.24 26.72 4.51
C ILE A 282 -0.88 26.23 3.10
N ILE A 283 0.40 26.33 2.73
CA ILE A 283 0.87 26.01 1.38
C ILE A 283 1.51 24.62 1.26
N GLN A 284 1.54 23.82 2.33
CA GLN A 284 2.20 22.50 2.36
C GLN A 284 1.67 21.56 1.27
N ASP A 285 0.34 21.53 1.07
CA ASP A 285 -0.32 20.69 0.07
C ASP A 285 0.02 21.11 -1.38
N SER A 286 0.54 22.32 -1.54
CA SER A 286 0.92 22.93 -2.81
C SER A 286 2.42 23.21 -2.91
N GLN A 287 3.23 22.70 -1.98
CA GLN A 287 4.68 22.94 -1.91
C GLN A 287 5.38 22.60 -3.24
N HIS A 288 4.99 21.51 -3.90
CA HIS A 288 5.57 21.06 -5.17
C HIS A 288 5.33 22.01 -6.34
N ARG A 289 4.45 23.00 -6.19
CA ARG A 289 4.16 24.05 -7.18
C ARG A 289 4.84 25.39 -6.84
N ILE A 290 5.72 25.40 -5.85
CA ILE A 290 6.48 26.56 -5.39
C ILE A 290 7.95 26.31 -5.70
N SER A 291 8.65 27.35 -6.15
CA SER A 291 10.09 27.24 -6.39
C SER A 291 10.82 26.85 -5.09
N GLU A 292 11.85 26.03 -5.18
CA GLU A 292 12.61 25.59 -4.00
C GLU A 292 13.18 26.80 -3.22
N GLU A 293 13.61 27.83 -3.94
CA GLU A 293 14.09 29.09 -3.35
C GLU A 293 13.00 29.81 -2.55
N ASP A 294 11.80 29.96 -3.11
CA ASP A 294 10.68 30.59 -2.42
C ASP A 294 10.20 29.75 -1.23
N TRP A 295 10.13 28.43 -1.40
CA TRP A 295 9.76 27.52 -0.32
C TRP A 295 10.74 27.61 0.85
N ASN A 296 12.05 27.63 0.58
CA ASN A 296 13.08 27.77 1.62
C ASN A 296 12.98 29.12 2.35
N LYS A 297 12.60 30.19 1.66
CA LYS A 297 12.34 31.50 2.28
C LYS A 297 11.07 31.50 3.14
N ILE A 298 10.01 30.83 2.68
CA ILE A 298 8.73 30.75 3.41
C ILE A 298 8.86 29.83 4.64
N SER A 299 9.37 28.62 4.47
CA SER A 299 9.64 27.65 5.54
C SER A 299 10.67 28.16 6.56
N GLY A 300 11.69 28.89 6.10
CA GLY A 300 12.67 29.53 6.97
C GLY A 300 12.17 30.80 7.70
N GLY A 301 10.90 31.19 7.53
CA GLY A 301 10.31 32.37 8.18
C GLY A 301 10.89 33.71 7.71
N LYS A 302 11.48 33.76 6.50
CA LYS A 302 12.11 34.96 5.92
C LYS A 302 11.18 35.70 4.94
N LYS A 303 10.05 35.10 4.57
CA LYS A 303 9.06 35.65 3.64
C LYS A 303 7.68 35.60 4.27
N PHE A 304 7.10 36.77 4.53
CA PHE A 304 5.78 36.91 5.14
C PHE A 304 4.67 37.24 4.13
N ASN A 305 5.04 37.57 2.89
CA ASN A 305 4.10 37.85 1.81
C ASN A 305 4.27 36.82 0.70
N VAL A 306 3.19 36.11 0.38
CA VAL A 306 3.18 35.07 -0.66
C VAL A 306 2.05 35.36 -1.62
N GLN A 307 2.39 35.54 -2.89
CA GLN A 307 1.42 35.66 -3.97
C GLN A 307 1.21 34.28 -4.60
N VAL A 308 -0.03 33.79 -4.52
CA VAL A 308 -0.46 32.52 -5.09
C VAL A 308 -1.56 32.74 -6.11
N SER A 309 -1.72 31.82 -7.04
CA SER A 309 -2.91 31.72 -7.88
C SER A 309 -3.79 30.60 -7.34
N VAL A 310 -5.08 30.86 -7.16
CA VAL A 310 -6.06 29.84 -6.79
C VAL A 310 -7.12 29.83 -7.88
N LEU A 311 -7.24 28.70 -8.61
CA LEU A 311 -8.12 28.59 -9.79
C LEU A 311 -7.88 29.71 -10.82
N GLY A 312 -6.63 30.12 -11.02
CA GLY A 312 -6.27 31.20 -11.94
C GLY A 312 -6.43 32.62 -11.35
N ILE A 313 -7.01 32.76 -10.15
CA ILE A 313 -7.24 34.06 -9.51
C ILE A 313 -6.04 34.42 -8.62
N PRO A 314 -5.33 35.54 -8.89
CA PRO A 314 -4.27 36.02 -8.02
C PRO A 314 -4.80 36.31 -6.60
N THR A 315 -4.15 35.71 -5.61
CA THR A 315 -4.47 35.83 -4.19
C THR A 315 -3.20 36.12 -3.41
N LEU A 316 -3.23 37.17 -2.59
CA LEU A 316 -2.12 37.56 -1.71
C LEU A 316 -2.36 37.06 -0.29
N LEU A 317 -1.40 36.31 0.24
CA LEU A 317 -1.32 35.91 1.64
C LEU A 317 -0.25 36.77 2.32
N GLN A 318 -0.68 37.67 3.19
CA GLN A 318 0.20 38.58 3.94
C GLN A 318 0.13 38.26 5.42
N LEU A 319 1.23 37.75 5.96
CA LEU A 319 1.41 37.46 7.37
C LEU A 319 2.02 38.70 8.06
N GLU A 320 1.40 39.13 9.14
CA GLU A 320 1.89 40.21 10.00
C GLU A 320 2.34 39.62 11.35
N PRO A 321 3.66 39.39 11.54
CA PRO A 321 4.15 38.68 12.72
C PRO A 321 3.85 39.39 14.05
N SER A 322 3.86 40.73 14.03
CA SER A 322 3.63 41.56 15.22
C SER A 322 2.19 41.51 15.71
N SER A 323 1.21 41.48 14.79
CA SER A 323 -0.22 41.47 15.10
C SER A 323 -0.81 40.05 15.14
N ARG A 324 -0.03 39.02 14.75
CA ARG A 324 -0.48 37.63 14.60
C ARG A 324 -1.68 37.49 13.66
N ILE A 325 -1.66 38.29 12.60
CA ILE A 325 -2.73 38.37 11.62
C ILE A 325 -2.23 37.83 10.27
N LEU A 326 -3.05 37.00 9.64
CA LEU A 326 -2.95 36.70 8.22
C LEU A 326 -4.05 37.46 7.46
N THR A 327 -3.64 38.30 6.53
CA THR A 327 -4.53 38.98 5.59
C THR A 327 -4.54 38.23 4.26
N ILE A 328 -5.73 37.84 3.81
CA ILE A 328 -5.99 37.20 2.53
C ILE A 328 -6.63 38.26 1.63
N SER A 329 -6.03 38.56 0.48
CA SER A 329 -6.57 39.53 -0.48
C SER A 329 -6.75 38.90 -1.85
N CYS A 330 -7.94 39.05 -2.45
CA CYS A 330 -8.19 38.64 -3.84
C CYS A 330 -9.39 39.40 -4.44
N ARG A 331 -9.56 39.30 -5.76
CA ARG A 331 -10.65 39.97 -6.49
C ARG A 331 -12.00 39.25 -6.38
N ASP A 332 -12.00 37.97 -6.04
CA ASP A 332 -13.20 37.14 -5.93
C ASP A 332 -13.58 36.95 -4.46
N VAL A 333 -14.68 37.60 -4.05
CA VAL A 333 -15.19 37.60 -2.67
C VAL A 333 -15.50 36.16 -2.19
N PRO A 334 -16.35 35.36 -2.88
CA PRO A 334 -16.56 33.95 -2.55
C PRO A 334 -15.27 33.14 -2.35
N LEU A 335 -14.29 33.30 -3.25
CA LEU A 335 -13.02 32.59 -3.13
C LEU A 335 -12.24 33.03 -1.90
N CYS A 336 -12.22 34.33 -1.59
CA CYS A 336 -11.56 34.88 -0.41
C CYS A 336 -12.06 34.22 0.88
N TYR A 337 -13.38 34.08 1.02
CA TYR A 337 -14.00 33.43 2.16
C TYR A 337 -13.72 31.92 2.21
N LYS A 338 -13.73 31.22 1.07
CA LYS A 338 -13.35 29.80 1.03
C LYS A 338 -11.89 29.59 1.44
N VAL A 339 -10.97 30.44 0.98
CA VAL A 339 -9.56 30.39 1.42
C VAL A 339 -9.46 30.64 2.92
N LYS A 340 -10.21 31.62 3.46
CA LYS A 340 -10.29 31.89 4.90
C LYS A 340 -10.71 30.64 5.69
N GLU A 341 -11.77 29.97 5.26
CA GLU A 341 -12.27 28.75 5.90
C GLU A 341 -11.22 27.63 5.88
N SER A 342 -10.57 27.41 4.74
CA SER A 342 -9.49 26.41 4.61
C SER A 342 -8.28 26.70 5.48
N VAL A 343 -7.90 27.97 5.61
CA VAL A 343 -6.83 28.39 6.51
C VAL A 343 -7.24 28.12 7.96
N LEU A 344 -8.45 28.52 8.36
CA LEU A 344 -8.96 28.27 9.72
C LEU A 344 -8.98 26.78 10.05
N LYS A 345 -9.47 25.91 9.14
CA LYS A 345 -9.45 24.45 9.31
C LYS A 345 -8.04 23.93 9.59
N ARG A 346 -7.02 24.38 8.84
CA ARG A 346 -5.61 23.95 9.03
C ARG A 346 -5.00 24.46 10.33
N LEU A 347 -5.32 25.69 10.73
CA LEU A 347 -4.83 26.28 11.98
C LEU A 347 -5.54 25.70 13.22
N GLN A 348 -6.75 25.14 13.08
CA GLN A 348 -7.48 24.46 14.15
C GLN A 348 -7.11 22.97 14.26
N ASN A 349 -6.87 22.30 13.14
CA ASN A 349 -6.53 20.86 13.10
C ASN A 349 -5.07 20.56 13.48
N SER A 350 -4.26 21.56 13.84
CA SER A 350 -2.88 21.36 14.31
C SER A 350 -2.78 20.85 15.75
N GLU A 351 -3.91 20.72 16.47
CA GLU A 351 -3.97 19.79 17.61
C GLU A 351 -3.97 18.36 17.08
N THR A 352 -2.80 17.87 16.66
CA THR A 352 -2.54 16.44 16.79
C THR A 352 -2.71 16.13 18.27
N LYS A 353 -3.83 15.49 18.63
CA LYS A 353 -3.98 14.87 19.95
C LYS A 353 -2.86 13.86 20.09
N HIS A 354 -1.74 14.30 20.63
CA HIS A 354 -0.60 13.45 20.94
C HIS A 354 -1.07 12.56 22.08
N ILE A 355 -1.59 11.38 21.73
CA ILE A 355 -1.76 10.30 22.69
C ILE A 355 -0.34 10.03 23.21
N PRO A 356 -0.06 10.25 24.50
CA PRO A 356 1.27 10.02 25.04
C PRO A 356 1.67 8.56 24.79
N GLU A 357 2.90 8.30 24.36
CA GLU A 357 3.38 6.93 24.16
C GLU A 357 3.23 6.09 25.45
N SER A 358 3.38 6.73 26.60
CA SER A 358 3.09 6.12 27.91
C SER A 358 1.65 5.63 28.04
N LEU A 359 0.66 6.37 27.52
CA LEU A 359 -0.74 5.96 27.58
C LEU A 359 -1.02 4.74 26.68
N VAL A 360 -0.39 4.68 25.51
CA VAL A 360 -0.50 3.53 24.61
C VAL A 360 0.10 2.28 25.27
N LEU A 361 1.27 2.43 25.90
CA LEU A 361 1.93 1.35 26.62
C LEU A 361 1.13 0.89 27.84
N ASP A 362 0.53 1.82 28.59
CA ASP A 362 -0.32 1.51 29.76
C ASP A 362 -1.60 0.77 29.34
N ILE A 363 -2.25 1.22 28.26
CA ILE A 363 -3.43 0.55 27.70
C ILE A 363 -3.05 -0.86 27.20
N GLN A 364 -1.92 -1.00 26.52
CA GLN A 364 -1.44 -2.28 26.02
C GLN A 364 -1.09 -3.25 27.16
N ALA A 365 -0.46 -2.78 28.24
CA ALA A 365 -0.18 -3.58 29.42
C ALA A 365 -1.46 -4.06 30.12
N LEU A 366 -2.49 -3.21 30.17
CA LEU A 366 -3.81 -3.58 30.72
C LEU A 366 -4.54 -4.60 29.84
N TYR A 367 -4.46 -4.47 28.51
CA TYR A 367 -5.01 -5.47 27.58
C TYR A 367 -4.33 -6.83 27.71
N GLN A 368 -3.00 -6.85 27.79
CA GLN A 368 -2.24 -8.09 28.00
C GLN A 368 -2.57 -8.73 29.36
N SER A 369 -2.70 -7.92 30.41
CA SER A 369 -3.12 -8.40 31.74
C SER A 369 -4.53 -9.01 31.70
N PHE A 370 -5.45 -8.39 30.95
CA PHE A 370 -6.80 -8.92 30.75
C PHE A 370 -6.78 -10.26 30.01
N GLU A 371 -6.01 -10.36 28.93
CA GLU A 371 -5.88 -11.57 28.13
C GLU A 371 -5.29 -12.73 28.95
N ILE A 372 -4.21 -12.49 29.69
CA ILE A 372 -3.57 -13.47 30.57
C ILE A 372 -4.55 -13.98 31.64
N GLU A 373 -5.32 -13.10 32.28
CA GLU A 373 -6.27 -13.50 33.32
C GLU A 373 -7.46 -14.27 32.73
N SER A 374 -7.90 -13.92 31.52
CA SER A 374 -9.02 -14.56 30.82
C SER A 374 -8.70 -15.97 30.31
N LEU A 375 -7.42 -16.26 30.05
CA LEU A 375 -6.94 -17.55 29.55
C LEU A 375 -6.62 -18.57 30.68
N ARG A 376 -6.79 -18.18 31.95
CA ARG A 376 -6.64 -19.12 33.07
C ARG A 376 -7.79 -20.13 33.10
N ASP A 377 -7.50 -21.37 33.51
CA ASP A 377 -8.49 -22.46 33.64
C ASP A 377 -9.69 -22.10 34.53
N LYS A 378 -9.53 -21.15 35.45
CA LYS A 378 -10.60 -20.53 36.24
C LYS A 378 -10.32 -19.02 36.37
N PRO A 379 -10.83 -18.19 35.46
CA PRO A 379 -10.58 -16.76 35.51
C PRO A 379 -11.25 -16.14 36.74
N ASP A 380 -10.52 -15.32 37.49
CA ASP A 380 -11.12 -14.57 38.59
C ASP A 380 -11.93 -13.40 38.03
N ILE A 381 -13.25 -13.50 38.17
CA ILE A 381 -14.21 -12.51 37.68
C ILE A 381 -13.96 -11.15 38.34
N GLN A 382 -13.52 -11.12 39.60
CA GLN A 382 -13.27 -9.88 40.32
C GLN A 382 -12.02 -9.17 39.77
N SER A 383 -10.93 -9.91 39.56
CA SER A 383 -9.72 -9.40 38.90
C SER A 383 -9.98 -8.90 37.47
N LEU A 384 -10.80 -9.60 36.68
CA LEU A 384 -11.17 -9.15 35.33
C LEU A 384 -11.96 -7.84 35.34
N GLU A 385 -12.87 -7.67 36.29
CA GLU A 385 -13.67 -6.44 36.41
C GLU A 385 -12.82 -5.26 36.91
N GLU A 386 -11.84 -5.49 37.78
CA GLU A 386 -10.85 -4.49 38.19
C GLU A 386 -9.99 -4.02 37.01
N ILE A 387 -9.52 -4.94 36.15
CA ILE A 387 -8.77 -4.59 34.95
C ILE A 387 -9.65 -3.79 33.97
N ARG A 388 -10.92 -4.19 33.78
CA ARG A 388 -11.88 -3.43 32.96
C ARG A 388 -12.16 -2.04 33.48
N GLN A 389 -12.30 -1.88 34.81
CA GLN A 389 -12.50 -0.56 35.41
C GLN A 389 -11.27 0.32 35.23
N LYS A 390 -10.05 -0.22 35.43
CA LYS A 390 -8.80 0.51 35.18
C LYS A 390 -8.67 0.93 33.71
N LEU A 391 -8.99 0.03 32.78
CA LEU A 391 -8.94 0.29 31.34
C LEU A 391 -9.93 1.40 30.96
N ARG A 392 -11.15 1.36 31.49
CA ARG A 392 -12.16 2.42 31.32
C ARG A 392 -11.71 3.76 31.92
N SER A 393 -11.17 3.77 33.14
CA SER A 393 -10.73 5.01 33.80
C SER A 393 -9.52 5.65 33.10
N THR A 394 -8.57 4.82 32.65
CA THR A 394 -7.37 5.29 31.94
C THR A 394 -7.72 5.88 30.58
N ILE A 395 -8.66 5.26 29.85
CA ILE A 395 -9.18 5.80 28.59
C ILE A 395 -10.02 7.07 28.84
N SER A 396 -10.91 7.07 29.84
CA SER A 396 -11.80 8.21 30.10
C SER A 396 -11.06 9.46 30.58
N ALA A 397 -9.95 9.30 31.31
CA ALA A 397 -9.11 10.42 31.76
C ALA A 397 -8.42 11.17 30.59
N HIS A 398 -8.36 10.56 29.40
CA HIS A 398 -7.66 11.08 28.23
C HIS A 398 -8.58 11.34 27.02
N LEU A 399 -9.89 11.10 27.17
CA LEU A 399 -10.91 11.57 26.24
C LEU A 399 -11.41 12.95 26.74
N PRO A 400 -11.49 13.98 25.88
CA PRO A 400 -12.09 15.26 26.29
C PRO A 400 -13.57 15.05 26.65
N ILE A 401 -14.01 15.70 27.73
CA ILE A 401 -15.44 15.85 28.05
C ILE A 401 -16.09 16.79 27.03
#